data_AF-A0A9E6EMS3-F1
#
_entry.id   AF-A0A9E6EMS3-F1
#
_cell.length_a   1.000
_cell.length_b   1.000
_cell.length_c   1.000
_cell.angle_alpha   90.00
_cell.angle_beta   90.00
_cell.angle_gamma   90.00
#
_symmetry.space_group_name_H-M   'P 1'
#
loop_
_entity.id
_entity.type
_entity.pdbx_description
1 polymer ?
#
loop_
_entity_poly.entity_id
_entity_poly.type
_entity_poly.pdbx_seq_one_letter_code
_entity_poly.pdbx_strand_id
1 'polypeptide(L)'
;MEIFKLRSQMEDANKKAADDRQASEVSRTQDRRFQADLQETMRQLQDSTRVLNNRLGDAAAAPRRPATRPQPADESPAAASDDEKAFNSAVLDYNRGNYALAADGLALFIKAHPQSPRTSDALFYLGLSSYNQKAYDKAQPSFERILKEFPSSNQFLPAKLKRAQCLLKQGLKPAAIKAFKEITDSFRGTPEARTAKQELDDLGF
;
A
#
# COMPACT_ATOMS: atom_id res chain seq x y z
N MET A 1 52.12 0.90 -19.40
CA MET A 1 51.59 1.03 -18.03
C MET A 1 50.08 0.78 -17.97
N GLU A 2 49.39 0.47 -19.08
CA GLU A 2 47.94 0.22 -19.12
C GLU A 2 47.43 -1.04 -18.40
N ILE A 3 48.23 -2.13 -18.33
CA ILE A 3 47.75 -3.44 -17.82
C ILE A 3 47.36 -3.36 -16.33
N PHE A 4 48.04 -2.52 -15.55
CA PHE A 4 47.75 -2.33 -14.12
C PHE A 4 46.45 -1.57 -13.87
N LYS A 5 46.13 -0.58 -14.72
CA LYS A 5 44.86 0.17 -14.67
C LYS A 5 43.66 -0.70 -15.03
N LEU A 6 43.82 -1.58 -16.03
CA LEU A 6 42.76 -2.50 -16.46
C LEU A 6 42.44 -3.56 -15.39
N ARG A 7 43.46 -4.06 -14.68
CA ARG A 7 43.27 -5.00 -13.57
C ARG A 7 42.53 -4.37 -12.39
N SER A 8 42.94 -3.17 -11.98
CA SER A 8 42.27 -2.42 -10.91
C SER A 8 40.80 -2.14 -11.25
N GLN A 9 40.50 -1.71 -12.48
CA GLN A 9 39.13 -1.46 -12.92
C GLN A 9 38.25 -2.72 -12.93
N MET A 10 38.81 -3.88 -13.28
CA MET A 10 38.06 -5.14 -13.19
C MET A 10 37.82 -5.59 -11.76
N GLU A 11 38.76 -5.36 -10.84
CA GLU A 11 38.58 -5.65 -9.41
C GLU A 11 37.47 -4.80 -8.79
N ASP A 12 37.44 -3.50 -9.08
CA ASP A 12 36.40 -2.58 -8.61
C ASP A 12 35.03 -2.91 -9.22
N ALA A 13 34.99 -3.27 -10.51
CA ALA A 13 33.76 -3.68 -11.19
C ALA A 13 33.20 -4.99 -10.62
N ASN A 14 34.06 -5.95 -10.29
CA ASN A 14 33.64 -7.24 -9.73
C ASN A 14 33.15 -7.09 -8.29
N LYS A 15 33.75 -6.18 -7.51
CA LYS A 15 33.32 -5.85 -6.14
C LYS A 15 31.96 -5.16 -6.14
N LYS A 16 31.76 -4.17 -7.00
CA LYS A 16 30.47 -3.49 -7.15
C LYS A 16 29.34 -4.44 -7.62
N ALA A 17 29.66 -5.35 -8.53
CA ALA A 17 28.70 -6.37 -8.98
C ALA A 17 28.35 -7.38 -7.88
N ALA A 18 29.27 -7.67 -6.95
CA ALA A 18 29.01 -8.51 -5.79
C ALA A 18 28.10 -7.81 -4.77
N ASP A 19 28.36 -6.52 -4.49
CA ASP A 19 27.53 -5.71 -3.59
C ASP A 19 26.10 -5.53 -4.14
N ASP A 20 25.95 -5.27 -5.44
CA ASP A 20 24.63 -5.15 -6.08
C ASP A 20 23.85 -6.47 -6.05
N ARG A 21 24.54 -7.62 -6.20
CA ARG A 21 23.92 -8.95 -6.06
C ARG A 21 23.47 -9.19 -4.63
N GLN A 22 24.30 -8.89 -3.63
CA GLN A 22 23.94 -9.03 -2.22
C GLN A 22 22.78 -8.10 -1.82
N ALA A 23 22.78 -6.84 -2.28
CA ALA A 23 21.68 -5.91 -2.04
C ALA A 23 20.37 -6.41 -2.67
N SER A 24 20.44 -6.97 -3.88
CA SER A 24 19.27 -7.55 -4.55
C SER A 24 18.76 -8.83 -3.86
N GLU A 25 19.65 -9.63 -3.28
CA GLU A 25 19.31 -10.84 -2.53
C GLU A 25 18.73 -10.52 -1.15
N VAL A 26 19.25 -9.50 -0.47
CA VAL A 26 18.70 -9.00 0.81
C VAL A 26 17.31 -8.39 0.60
N SER A 27 17.10 -7.63 -0.47
CA SER A 27 15.77 -7.11 -0.83
C SER A 27 14.80 -8.25 -1.11
N ARG A 28 15.18 -9.24 -1.94
CA ARG A 28 14.33 -10.40 -2.27
C ARG A 28 14.00 -11.27 -1.05
N THR A 29 14.92 -11.37 -0.10
CA THR A 29 14.70 -12.12 1.14
C THR A 29 13.84 -11.35 2.14
N GLN A 30 13.98 -10.02 2.22
CA GLN A 30 13.05 -9.17 2.96
C GLN A 30 11.64 -9.22 2.37
N ASP A 31 11.51 -9.14 1.04
CA ASP A 31 10.22 -9.25 0.34
C ASP A 31 9.55 -10.61 0.61
N ARG A 32 10.32 -11.71 0.61
CA ARG A 32 9.80 -13.05 0.98
C ARG A 32 9.35 -13.14 2.43
N ARG A 33 10.10 -12.55 3.36
CA ARG A 33 9.74 -12.53 4.79
C ARG A 33 8.48 -11.69 5.02
N PHE A 34 8.39 -10.54 4.37
CA PHE A 34 7.23 -9.67 4.42
C PHE A 34 5.99 -10.36 3.81
N GLN A 35 6.14 -11.08 2.68
CA GLN A 35 5.05 -11.88 2.11
C GLN A 35 4.60 -13.02 3.01
N ALA A 36 5.53 -13.71 3.69
CA ALA A 36 5.18 -14.80 4.61
C ALA A 36 4.43 -14.26 5.84
N ASP A 37 4.91 -13.15 6.42
CA ASP A 37 4.28 -12.48 7.56
C ASP A 37 2.89 -11.94 7.19
N LEU A 38 2.75 -11.37 5.99
CA LEU A 38 1.48 -10.91 5.44
C LEU A 38 0.51 -12.09 5.21
N GLN A 39 0.99 -13.22 4.68
CA GLN A 39 0.18 -14.43 4.52
C GLN A 39 -0.30 -14.99 5.86
N GLU A 40 0.57 -15.00 6.87
CA GLU A 40 0.22 -15.46 8.21
C GLU A 40 -0.81 -14.55 8.87
N THR A 41 -0.62 -13.22 8.75
CA THR A 41 -1.58 -12.23 9.24
C THR A 41 -2.93 -12.36 8.54
N MET A 42 -2.94 -12.58 7.21
CA MET A 42 -4.18 -12.83 6.45
C MET A 42 -4.89 -14.10 6.91
N ARG A 43 -4.14 -15.17 7.22
CA ARG A 43 -4.69 -16.42 7.76
C ARG A 43 -5.31 -16.21 9.14
N GLN A 44 -4.64 -15.46 10.01
CA GLN A 44 -5.17 -15.12 11.34
C GLN A 44 -6.44 -14.26 11.24
N LEU A 45 -6.51 -13.33 10.29
CA LEU A 45 -7.69 -12.50 10.07
C LEU A 45 -8.87 -13.32 9.54
N GLN A 46 -8.61 -14.27 8.63
CA GLN A 46 -9.62 -15.22 8.13
C GLN A 46 -10.13 -16.16 9.23
N ASP A 47 -9.25 -16.63 10.12
CA ASP A 47 -9.65 -17.46 11.26
C ASP A 47 -10.50 -16.65 12.26
N SER A 48 -10.07 -15.43 12.55
CA SER A 48 -10.79 -14.49 13.42
C SER A 48 -12.18 -14.16 12.90
N THR A 49 -12.31 -13.91 11.60
CA THR A 49 -13.63 -13.64 10.96
C THR A 49 -14.53 -14.87 10.95
N ARG A 50 -13.98 -16.08 10.79
CA ARG A 50 -14.73 -17.33 10.91
C ARG A 50 -15.26 -17.56 12.33
N VAL A 51 -14.45 -17.30 13.35
CA VAL A 51 -14.85 -17.42 14.76
C VAL A 51 -15.93 -16.38 15.11
N LEU A 52 -15.78 -15.13 14.64
CA LEU A 52 -16.79 -14.08 14.84
C LEU A 52 -18.11 -14.43 14.14
N ASN A 53 -18.06 -14.94 12.91
CA ASN A 53 -19.25 -15.32 12.17
C ASN A 53 -20.00 -16.51 12.81
N ASN A 54 -19.28 -17.47 13.39
CA ASN A 54 -19.89 -18.54 14.17
C ASN A 54 -20.55 -18.02 15.46
N ARG A 55 -19.95 -17.05 16.15
CA ARG A 55 -20.53 -16.46 17.39
C ARG A 55 -21.73 -15.56 17.13
N LEU A 56 -21.83 -14.96 15.95
CA LEU A 56 -22.98 -14.15 15.52
C LEU A 56 -24.20 -15.02 15.15
N GLY A 57 -24.00 -16.29 14.80
CA GLY A 57 -25.09 -17.24 14.52
C GLY A 57 -25.93 -17.59 15.75
N ASP A 58 -25.35 -17.56 16.96
CA ASP A 58 -26.03 -17.90 18.21
C ASP A 58 -26.80 -16.71 18.84
N ALA A 59 -26.63 -15.49 18.34
CA ALA A 59 -27.19 -14.27 18.94
C ALA A 59 -28.50 -13.76 18.30
N ALA A 60 -29.07 -14.51 17.34
CA ALA A 60 -30.22 -14.07 16.53
C ALA A 60 -31.60 -14.46 17.09
N ALA A 61 -31.84 -14.31 18.41
CA ALA A 61 -33.16 -14.53 19.00
C ALA A 61 -33.49 -13.56 20.15
N ALA A 62 -34.03 -12.37 19.85
CA ALA A 62 -35.04 -11.65 20.66
C ALA A 62 -35.52 -10.34 19.98
N PRO A 63 -36.76 -9.86 20.24
CA PRO A 63 -37.52 -9.00 19.33
C PRO A 63 -37.52 -7.49 19.64
N ARG A 64 -38.04 -6.75 18.64
CA ARG A 64 -38.07 -5.31 18.39
C ARG A 64 -38.71 -4.41 19.46
N ARG A 65 -38.31 -3.13 19.47
CA ARG A 65 -39.22 -1.97 19.68
C ARG A 65 -38.86 -0.80 18.77
N PRO A 66 -39.84 -0.03 18.23
CA PRO A 66 -39.59 1.04 17.27
C PRO A 66 -39.54 2.42 17.95
N ALA A 67 -38.58 3.27 17.57
CA ALA A 67 -38.64 4.71 17.81
C ALA A 67 -38.01 5.45 16.63
N THR A 68 -38.88 6.14 15.91
CA THR A 68 -38.67 7.02 14.76
C THR A 68 -37.78 8.22 15.07
N ARG A 69 -36.77 8.45 14.23
CA ARG A 69 -36.26 9.78 13.85
C ARG A 69 -35.79 9.73 12.39
N PRO A 70 -36.02 10.74 11.54
CA PRO A 70 -35.62 10.69 10.15
C PRO A 70 -34.11 10.94 10.03
N GLN A 71 -33.35 9.88 9.76
CA GLN A 71 -31.99 9.95 9.23
C GLN A 71 -32.09 9.80 7.70
N PRO A 72 -31.50 10.70 6.89
CA PRO A 72 -31.37 10.45 5.47
C PRO A 72 -30.26 9.41 5.25
N ALA A 73 -30.63 8.31 4.56
CA ALA A 73 -29.81 7.30 3.88
C ALA A 73 -29.09 6.23 4.75
N ASP A 74 -29.86 5.20 5.12
CA ASP A 74 -29.68 3.81 4.64
C ASP A 74 -28.23 3.32 4.37
N GLU A 75 -27.42 3.13 5.42
CA GLU A 75 -26.27 2.21 5.34
C GLU A 75 -26.76 0.78 5.57
N SER A 76 -27.27 0.22 4.47
CA SER A 76 -27.67 -1.18 4.37
C SER A 76 -26.47 -2.12 4.65
N PRO A 77 -26.58 -3.10 5.56
CA PRO A 77 -25.54 -4.12 5.78
C PRO A 77 -25.28 -5.03 4.56
N ALA A 78 -26.13 -4.98 3.54
CA ALA A 78 -26.00 -5.76 2.32
C ALA A 78 -24.94 -5.18 1.36
N ALA A 79 -24.84 -3.85 1.24
CA ALA A 79 -23.85 -3.19 0.38
C ALA A 79 -22.43 -3.38 0.92
N ALA A 80 -22.24 -3.27 2.25
CA ALA A 80 -20.97 -3.58 2.89
C ALA A 80 -20.47 -4.99 2.55
N SER A 81 -21.37 -5.97 2.40
CA SER A 81 -21.00 -7.35 2.09
C SER A 81 -20.56 -7.56 0.63
N ASP A 82 -21.14 -6.83 -0.32
CA ASP A 82 -20.75 -6.92 -1.73
C ASP A 82 -19.57 -6.00 -2.07
N ASP A 83 -19.51 -4.81 -1.45
CA ASP A 83 -18.35 -3.93 -1.47
C ASP A 83 -17.10 -4.68 -0.97
N GLU A 84 -17.24 -5.35 0.17
CA GLU A 84 -16.15 -6.08 0.80
C GLU A 84 -15.72 -7.29 -0.03
N LYS A 85 -16.65 -8.02 -0.67
CA LYS A 85 -16.30 -9.09 -1.62
C LYS A 85 -15.54 -8.55 -2.83
N ALA A 86 -16.03 -7.48 -3.46
CA ALA A 86 -15.40 -6.89 -4.64
C ALA A 86 -13.99 -6.38 -4.33
N PHE A 87 -13.85 -5.67 -3.21
CA PHE A 87 -12.55 -5.23 -2.69
C PHE A 87 -11.63 -6.41 -2.40
N ASN A 88 -12.09 -7.41 -1.64
CA ASN A 88 -11.28 -8.57 -1.26
C ASN A 88 -10.83 -9.39 -2.48
N SER A 89 -11.67 -9.52 -3.51
CA SER A 89 -11.29 -10.18 -4.75
C SER A 89 -10.13 -9.45 -5.44
N ALA A 90 -10.22 -8.13 -5.56
CA ALA A 90 -9.18 -7.35 -6.24
C ALA A 90 -7.87 -7.30 -5.41
N VAL A 91 -7.96 -7.27 -4.08
CA VAL A 91 -6.80 -7.39 -3.18
C VAL A 91 -6.19 -8.80 -3.26
N LEU A 92 -6.99 -9.85 -3.45
CA LEU A 92 -6.47 -11.20 -3.68
C LEU A 92 -5.64 -11.26 -4.96
N ASP A 93 -6.08 -10.59 -6.03
CA ASP A 93 -5.31 -10.49 -7.27
C ASP A 93 -4.00 -9.71 -7.05
N TYR A 94 -4.02 -8.64 -6.27
CA TYR A 94 -2.81 -7.93 -5.87
C TYR A 94 -1.82 -8.85 -5.15
N ASN A 95 -2.31 -9.62 -4.18
CA ASN A 95 -1.50 -10.56 -3.39
C ASN A 95 -0.95 -11.72 -4.23
N ARG A 96 -1.65 -12.10 -5.30
CA ARG A 96 -1.19 -13.07 -6.30
C ARG A 96 -0.14 -12.52 -7.27
N GLY A 97 0.16 -11.22 -7.19
CA GLY A 97 1.04 -10.53 -8.13
C GLY A 97 0.37 -10.15 -9.45
N ASN A 98 -0.94 -10.35 -9.57
CA ASN A 98 -1.73 -9.99 -10.75
C ASN A 98 -2.08 -8.50 -10.71
N TYR A 99 -1.07 -7.63 -10.67
CA TYR A 99 -1.24 -6.20 -10.44
C TYR A 99 -2.09 -5.49 -11.50
N ALA A 100 -2.07 -5.94 -12.74
CA ALA A 100 -2.92 -5.40 -13.80
C ALA A 100 -4.41 -5.67 -13.51
N LEU A 101 -4.75 -6.93 -13.23
CA LEU A 101 -6.12 -7.34 -12.88
C LEU A 101 -6.58 -6.68 -11.58
N ALA A 102 -5.70 -6.60 -10.58
CA ALA A 102 -5.98 -5.91 -9.32
C ALA A 102 -6.31 -4.43 -9.57
N ALA A 103 -5.52 -3.74 -10.41
CA ALA A 103 -5.77 -2.35 -10.75
C ALA A 103 -7.13 -2.16 -11.43
N ASP A 104 -7.50 -3.02 -12.38
CA ASP A 104 -8.80 -2.95 -13.04
C ASP A 104 -9.96 -3.21 -12.07
N GLY A 105 -9.85 -4.25 -11.22
CA GLY A 105 -10.85 -4.58 -10.22
C GLY A 105 -11.05 -3.46 -9.17
N LEU A 106 -9.95 -2.87 -8.70
CA LEU A 106 -9.98 -1.76 -7.75
C LEU A 106 -10.53 -0.48 -8.40
N ALA A 107 -10.17 -0.21 -9.66
CA ALA A 107 -10.72 0.93 -10.39
C ALA A 107 -12.23 0.80 -10.61
N LEU A 108 -12.72 -0.42 -10.90
CA LEU A 108 -14.15 -0.70 -10.98
C LEU A 108 -14.83 -0.51 -9.62
N PHE A 109 -14.23 -1.02 -8.55
CA PHE A 109 -14.73 -0.84 -7.19
C PHE A 109 -14.89 0.64 -6.82
N ILE A 110 -13.87 1.47 -7.08
CA ILE A 110 -13.92 2.91 -6.78
C ILE A 110 -15.01 3.62 -7.60
N LYS A 111 -15.26 3.19 -8.84
CA LYS A 111 -16.31 3.75 -9.69
C LYS A 111 -17.72 3.34 -9.22
N ALA A 112 -17.87 2.09 -8.79
CA ALA A 112 -19.14 1.56 -8.32
C ALA A 112 -19.49 2.05 -6.91
N HIS A 113 -18.48 2.23 -6.05
CA HIS A 113 -18.64 2.51 -4.63
C HIS A 113 -17.80 3.72 -4.15
N PRO A 114 -17.96 4.93 -4.74
CA PRO A 114 -17.08 6.07 -4.49
C PRO A 114 -17.17 6.66 -3.07
N GLN A 115 -18.24 6.36 -2.33
CA GLN A 115 -18.46 6.81 -0.95
C GLN A 115 -18.21 5.71 0.09
N SER A 116 -17.80 4.52 -0.35
CA SER A 116 -17.54 3.40 0.56
C SER A 116 -16.39 3.75 1.51
N PRO A 117 -16.43 3.35 2.79
CA PRO A 117 -15.30 3.52 3.71
C PRO A 117 -14.03 2.81 3.21
N ARG A 118 -14.18 1.81 2.33
CA ARG A 118 -13.07 1.09 1.68
C ARG A 118 -12.47 1.84 0.49
N THR A 119 -13.03 2.97 0.06
CA THR A 119 -12.55 3.70 -1.13
C THR A 119 -11.11 4.15 -0.96
N SER A 120 -10.71 4.62 0.23
CA SER A 120 -9.32 5.01 0.50
C SER A 120 -8.37 3.80 0.45
N ASP A 121 -8.80 2.64 0.94
CA ASP A 121 -8.04 1.40 0.85
C ASP A 121 -7.92 0.95 -0.62
N ALA A 122 -9.00 1.02 -1.38
CA ALA A 122 -9.01 0.63 -2.79
C ALA A 122 -8.12 1.53 -3.65
N LEU A 123 -8.15 2.84 -3.41
CA LEU A 123 -7.22 3.79 -4.04
C LEU A 123 -5.77 3.47 -3.67
N PHE A 124 -5.52 3.04 -2.43
CA PHE A 124 -4.18 2.70 -1.99
C PHE A 124 -3.66 1.46 -2.69
N TYR A 125 -4.45 0.38 -2.74
CA TYR A 125 -4.09 -0.82 -3.48
C TYR A 125 -4.01 -0.59 -5.00
N LEU A 126 -4.80 0.33 -5.56
CA LEU A 126 -4.70 0.71 -6.98
C LEU A 126 -3.36 1.40 -7.27
N GLY A 127 -2.97 2.33 -6.39
CA GLY A 127 -1.67 2.98 -6.42
C GLY A 127 -0.54 1.97 -6.26
N LEU A 128 -0.62 1.06 -5.31
CA LEU A 128 0.37 -0.01 -5.10
C LEU A 128 0.45 -0.96 -6.30
N SER A 129 -0.68 -1.34 -6.88
CA SER A 129 -0.72 -2.19 -8.08
C SER A 129 0.02 -1.53 -9.24
N SER A 130 -0.20 -0.23 -9.44
CA SER A 130 0.52 0.54 -10.48
C SER A 130 2.00 0.72 -10.13
N TYR A 131 2.32 0.93 -8.86
CA TYR A 131 3.69 1.07 -8.36
C TYR A 131 4.51 -0.22 -8.59
N ASN A 132 3.93 -1.38 -8.30
CA ASN A 132 4.58 -2.68 -8.53
C ASN A 132 4.76 -3.00 -10.02
N GLN A 133 3.89 -2.47 -10.87
CA GLN A 133 4.05 -2.50 -12.33
C GLN A 133 5.10 -1.50 -12.84
N LYS A 134 5.78 -0.76 -11.95
CA LYS A 134 6.71 0.33 -12.27
C LYS A 134 6.04 1.48 -13.06
N ALA A 135 4.71 1.53 -13.08
CA ALA A 135 3.93 2.58 -13.69
C ALA A 135 3.72 3.72 -12.68
N TYR A 136 4.82 4.36 -12.28
CA TYR A 136 4.81 5.38 -11.22
C TYR A 136 3.95 6.60 -11.57
N ASP A 137 3.88 6.97 -12.86
CA ASP A 137 3.01 8.05 -13.35
C ASP A 137 1.52 7.74 -13.16
N LYS A 138 1.15 6.47 -13.21
CA LYS A 138 -0.22 5.99 -12.95
C LYS A 138 -0.49 5.77 -11.46
N ALA A 139 0.54 5.43 -10.68
CA ALA A 139 0.43 5.22 -9.24
C ALA A 139 0.21 6.53 -8.46
N GLN A 140 0.99 7.55 -8.79
CA GLN A 140 0.96 8.86 -8.12
C GLN A 140 -0.44 9.48 -7.99
N PRO A 141 -1.29 9.57 -9.05
CA PRO A 141 -2.61 10.19 -8.92
C PRO A 141 -3.52 9.45 -7.95
N SER A 142 -3.39 8.13 -7.82
CA SER A 142 -4.19 7.34 -6.86
C SER A 142 -3.85 7.73 -5.42
N PHE A 143 -2.57 7.90 -5.10
CA PHE A 143 -2.13 8.38 -3.79
C PHE A 143 -2.50 9.83 -3.55
N GLU A 144 -2.35 10.71 -4.55
CA GLU A 144 -2.77 12.12 -4.43
C GLU A 144 -4.25 12.27 -4.14
N ARG A 145 -5.07 11.39 -4.71
CA ARG A 145 -6.50 11.39 -4.47
C ARG A 145 -6.83 11.07 -3.01
N ILE A 146 -6.13 10.13 -2.39
CA ILE A 146 -6.24 9.86 -0.94
C ILE A 146 -5.89 11.10 -0.12
N LEU A 147 -4.80 11.79 -0.46
CA LEU A 147 -4.36 12.98 0.28
C LEU A 147 -5.34 14.14 0.20
N LYS A 148 -6.11 14.22 -0.90
CA LYS A 148 -7.10 15.30 -1.14
C LYS A 148 -8.48 14.95 -0.62
N GLU A 149 -8.97 13.75 -0.93
CA GLU A 149 -10.35 13.33 -0.65
C GLU A 149 -10.48 12.62 0.71
N PHE A 150 -9.41 12.02 1.24
CA PHE A 150 -9.45 11.18 2.44
C PHE A 150 -8.37 11.54 3.48
N PRO A 151 -8.29 12.80 3.95
CA PRO A 151 -7.26 13.26 4.89
C PRO A 151 -7.30 12.58 6.27
N SER A 152 -8.45 12.05 6.68
CA SER A 152 -8.64 11.35 7.95
C SER A 152 -8.50 9.82 7.85
N SER A 153 -8.20 9.30 6.66
CA SER A 153 -8.06 7.85 6.46
C SER A 153 -6.74 7.32 7.03
N ASN A 154 -6.74 6.06 7.47
CA ASN A 154 -5.51 5.37 7.88
C ASN A 154 -4.50 5.23 6.72
N GLN A 155 -4.97 5.36 5.47
CA GLN A 155 -4.12 5.33 4.29
C GLN A 155 -3.47 6.68 3.97
N PHE A 156 -3.84 7.77 4.65
CA PHE A 156 -3.33 9.11 4.35
C PHE A 156 -1.80 9.15 4.42
N LEU A 157 -1.22 8.72 5.53
CA LEU A 157 0.21 8.81 5.76
C LEU A 157 1.00 7.78 4.92
N PRO A 158 0.57 6.50 4.82
CA PRO A 158 1.13 5.54 3.86
C PRO A 158 1.08 6.03 2.40
N ALA A 159 -0.04 6.61 1.97
CA ALA A 159 -0.18 7.17 0.62
C ALA A 159 0.77 8.35 0.40
N LYS A 160 0.95 9.20 1.41
CA LYS A 160 1.90 10.33 1.34
C LYS A 160 3.33 9.85 1.12
N LEU A 161 3.74 8.83 1.88
CA LEU A 161 5.05 8.18 1.71
C LEU A 161 5.19 7.52 0.34
N LYS A 162 4.20 6.73 -0.08
CA LYS A 162 4.22 6.05 -1.38
C LYS A 162 4.26 7.03 -2.55
N ARG A 163 3.55 8.16 -2.47
CA ARG A 163 3.65 9.24 -3.45
C ARG A 163 5.07 9.80 -3.55
N ALA A 164 5.71 10.06 -2.41
CA ALA A 164 7.11 10.53 -2.40
C ALA A 164 8.06 9.50 -3.02
N GLN A 165 7.88 8.21 -2.73
CA GLN A 165 8.61 7.11 -3.37
C GLN A 165 8.35 7.04 -4.89
N CYS A 166 7.11 7.29 -5.36
CA CYS A 166 6.81 7.39 -6.79
C CYS A 166 7.63 8.49 -7.46
N LEU A 167 7.65 9.70 -6.88
CA LEU A 167 8.43 10.83 -7.39
C LEU A 167 9.92 10.49 -7.47
N LEU A 168 10.45 9.78 -6.47
CA LEU A 168 11.84 9.35 -6.46
C LEU A 168 12.12 8.39 -7.62
N LYS A 169 11.25 7.40 -7.84
CA LYS A 169 11.38 6.41 -8.92
C LYS A 169 11.17 6.99 -10.32
N GLN A 170 10.40 8.06 -10.46
CA GLN A 170 10.28 8.84 -11.69
C GLN A 170 11.53 9.69 -12.00
N GLY A 171 12.51 9.75 -11.09
CA GLY A 171 13.70 10.60 -11.24
C GLY A 171 13.51 12.04 -10.78
N LEU A 172 12.34 12.39 -10.25
CA LEU A 172 12.02 13.71 -9.69
C LEU A 172 12.56 13.86 -8.26
N LYS A 173 13.87 13.64 -8.09
CA LYS A 173 14.57 13.67 -6.80
C LYS A 173 14.29 14.93 -5.97
N PRO A 174 14.34 16.17 -6.54
CA PRO A 174 14.08 17.38 -5.74
C PRO A 174 12.66 17.40 -5.15
N ALA A 175 11.66 16.95 -5.91
CA ALA A 175 10.29 16.86 -5.45
C ALA A 175 10.11 15.77 -4.39
N ALA A 176 10.77 14.63 -4.55
CA ALA A 176 10.76 13.54 -3.58
C ALA A 176 11.38 13.96 -2.24
N ILE A 177 12.57 14.60 -2.26
CA ILE A 177 13.24 15.10 -1.05
C ILE A 177 12.35 16.08 -0.30
N LYS A 178 11.71 17.02 -1.02
CA LYS A 178 10.77 17.96 -0.41
C LYS A 178 9.61 17.22 0.27
N ALA A 179 9.03 16.22 -0.41
CA ALA A 179 7.93 15.44 0.13
C ALA A 179 8.34 14.60 1.35
N PHE A 180 9.52 13.96 1.34
CA PHE A 180 10.03 13.21 2.49
C PHE A 180 10.32 14.14 3.68
N LYS A 181 10.93 15.30 3.45
CA LYS A 181 11.16 16.30 4.51
C LYS A 181 9.85 16.73 5.15
N GLU A 182 8.84 17.02 4.35
CA GLU A 182 7.51 17.37 4.84
C GLU A 182 6.90 16.26 5.73
N ILE A 183 7.08 14.98 5.36
CA ILE A 183 6.63 13.85 6.19
C ILE A 183 7.41 13.82 7.51
N THR A 184 8.74 13.94 7.47
CA THR A 184 9.57 13.91 8.68
C THR A 184 9.32 15.10 9.60
N ASP A 185 9.00 16.27 9.06
CA ASP A 185 8.74 17.48 9.86
C ASP A 185 7.33 17.48 10.45
N SER A 186 6.34 17.11 9.64
CA SER A 186 4.92 17.22 10.02
C SER A 186 4.41 16.00 10.79
N PHE A 187 5.00 14.81 10.59
CA PHE A 187 4.52 13.54 11.16
C PHE A 187 5.60 12.82 11.99
N ARG A 188 6.33 13.57 12.81
CA ARG A 188 7.41 13.05 13.67
C ARG A 188 6.93 11.88 14.53
N GLY A 189 7.72 10.80 14.58
CA GLY A 189 7.47 9.63 15.41
C GLY A 189 6.62 8.53 14.78
N THR A 190 6.00 8.79 13.63
CA THR A 190 5.26 7.78 12.84
C THR A 190 6.21 6.81 12.13
N PRO A 191 5.78 5.57 11.85
CA PRO A 191 6.58 4.62 11.08
C PRO A 191 6.92 5.17 9.70
N GLU A 192 6.00 5.87 9.04
CA GLU A 192 6.22 6.48 7.73
C GLU A 192 7.26 7.61 7.79
N ALA A 193 7.30 8.41 8.86
CA ALA A 193 8.35 9.39 9.04
C ALA A 193 9.72 8.76 9.28
N ARG A 194 9.79 7.59 9.94
CA ARG A 194 11.05 6.84 10.06
C ARG A 194 11.52 6.35 8.69
N THR A 195 10.62 5.78 7.88
CA THR A 195 10.96 5.36 6.51
C THR A 195 11.34 6.55 5.63
N ALA A 196 10.60 7.66 5.69
CA ALA A 196 10.93 8.88 4.94
C ALA A 196 12.31 9.44 5.35
N LYS A 197 12.65 9.37 6.64
CA LYS A 197 13.97 9.77 7.13
C LYS A 197 15.07 8.86 6.58
N GLN A 198 14.88 7.54 6.63
CA GLN A 198 15.83 6.58 6.04
C GLN A 198 16.06 6.84 4.55
N GLU A 199 14.99 7.09 3.79
CA GLU A 199 15.09 7.42 2.36
C GLU A 199 15.84 8.74 2.13
N LEU A 200 15.74 9.73 3.04
CA LEU A 200 16.54 10.96 2.98
C LEU A 200 18.01 10.69 3.28
N ASP A 201 18.31 9.93 4.34
CA ASP A 201 19.67 9.53 4.72
C ASP A 201 20.36 8.77 3.56
N ASP A 202 19.65 7.84 2.90
CA ASP A 202 20.14 7.09 1.73
C ASP A 202 20.40 7.99 0.51
N LEU A 203 19.70 9.12 0.41
CA LEU A 203 19.92 10.15 -0.60
C LEU A 203 21.00 11.17 -0.20
N GLY A 204 21.55 11.07 1.01
CA GLY A 204 22.58 11.94 1.55
C GLY A 204 22.07 13.25 2.17
N PHE A 205 20.85 13.26 2.73
CA PHE A 205 20.18 14.45 3.29
C PHE A 205 19.77 14.33 4.75
#